data_AF-A0A428MQ31-F1
#
_entry.id   AF-A0A428MQ31-F1
#
_cell.length_a   1.000
_cell.length_b   1.000
_cell.length_c   1.000
_cell.angle_alpha   90.00
_cell.angle_beta   90.00
_cell.angle_gamma   90.00
#
_symmetry.space_group_name_H-M   'P 1'
#
loop_
_entity.id
_entity.type
_entity.pdbx_description
1 polymer ?
#
loop_
_entity_poly.entity_id
_entity_poly.type
_entity_poly.pdbx_seq_one_letter_code
_entity_poly.pdbx_strand_id
1 'polypeptide(L)'
;MKQKFIRATELAEFVYCSKAWHLKYLDGAEVSPMARKLQAEATAWHVEQGRSLARGDGYRWAGLAALMLAIFLIVFCWLGWAK
;
A
#
# COMPACT_ATOMS: atom_id res chain seq x y z
N MET A 1 4.53 -19.34 -26.29
CA MET A 1 4.44 -17.95 -25.81
C MET A 1 4.41 -17.98 -24.28
N LYS A 2 5.48 -17.57 -23.59
CA LYS A 2 5.48 -17.51 -22.12
C LYS A 2 4.49 -16.40 -21.72
N GLN A 3 3.44 -16.72 -20.97
CA GLN A 3 2.58 -15.71 -20.36
C GLN A 3 3.48 -14.82 -19.49
N LYS A 4 3.72 -13.59 -19.96
CA LYS A 4 4.44 -12.59 -19.19
C LYS A 4 3.42 -12.02 -18.21
N PHE A 5 3.49 -12.47 -16.95
CA PHE A 5 2.74 -11.86 -15.86
C PHE A 5 3.16 -10.39 -15.77
N ILE A 6 2.19 -9.50 -15.92
CA ILE A 6 2.39 -8.06 -15.73
C ILE A 6 2.37 -7.83 -14.21
N ARG A 7 3.39 -7.17 -13.66
CA ARG A 7 3.40 -6.86 -12.23
C ARG A 7 2.30 -5.84 -11.94
N ALA A 8 1.68 -5.90 -10.76
CA ALA A 8 0.66 -4.94 -10.35
C ALA A 8 1.17 -3.48 -10.43
N THR A 9 2.46 -3.27 -10.14
CA THR A 9 3.13 -1.97 -10.24
C THR A 9 3.30 -1.46 -11.67
N GLU A 10 3.21 -2.34 -12.67
CA GLU A 10 3.37 -2.01 -14.08
C GLU A 10 2.02 -1.92 -14.82
N LEU A 11 0.95 -2.39 -14.18
CA LEU A 11 -0.37 -2.50 -14.80
C LEU A 11 -0.88 -1.14 -15.30
N ALA A 12 -0.68 -0.08 -14.52
CA ALA A 12 -1.07 1.27 -14.92
C ALA A 12 -0.36 1.74 -16.19
N GLU A 13 0.94 1.44 -16.32
CA GLU A 13 1.73 1.81 -17.50
C GLU A 13 1.35 0.95 -18.72
N PHE A 14 1.06 -0.34 -18.50
CA PHE A 14 0.57 -1.23 -19.55
C PHE A 14 -0.82 -0.80 -20.08
N VAL A 15 -1.75 -0.44 -19.18
CA VAL A 15 -3.10 0.02 -19.54
C VAL A 15 -3.04 1.38 -20.22
N TYR A 16 -2.15 2.27 -19.78
CA TYR A 16 -1.94 3.56 -20.44
C TYR A 16 -1.38 3.39 -21.86
N CYS A 17 -0.29 2.63 -22.01
CA CYS A 17 0.30 2.33 -23.31
C CYS A 17 1.12 1.02 -23.28
N SER A 18 0.50 -0.05 -23.76
CA SER A 18 1.12 -1.39 -23.81
C SER A 18 2.41 -1.43 -24.64
N LYS A 19 2.50 -0.61 -25.71
CA LYS A 19 3.71 -0.51 -26.53
C LYS A 19 4.87 0.15 -25.80
N ALA A 20 4.61 1.25 -25.06
CA ALA A 20 5.63 1.90 -24.25
C ALA A 20 6.10 0.98 -23.11
N TRP A 21 5.15 0.28 -22.47
CA TRP A 21 5.47 -0.77 -21.49
C TRP A 21 6.37 -1.86 -22.10
N HIS A 22 6.05 -2.34 -23.31
CA HIS A 22 6.85 -3.37 -23.98
C HIS A 22 8.28 -2.92 -24.23
N LEU A 23 8.44 -1.71 -24.80
CA LEU A 23 9.75 -1.13 -25.06
C LEU A 23 10.60 -0.99 -23.78
N LYS A 24 9.98 -0.51 -22.70
CA LYS A 24 10.67 -0.28 -21.43
C LYS A 24 11.04 -1.58 -20.71
N TYR A 25 10.11 -2.51 -20.58
CA TYR A 25 10.27 -3.69 -19.73
C TYR A 25 10.76 -4.94 -20.47
N LEU A 26 10.58 -5.01 -21.79
CA LEU A 26 10.99 -6.17 -22.58
C LEU A 26 12.20 -5.85 -23.47
N ASP A 27 12.20 -4.69 -24.10
CA ASP A 27 13.29 -4.29 -25.01
C ASP A 27 14.39 -3.50 -24.29
N GLY A 28 14.17 -3.11 -23.03
CA GLY A 28 15.14 -2.38 -22.22
C GLY A 28 15.40 -0.96 -22.71
N ALA A 29 14.46 -0.37 -23.44
CA ALA A 29 14.61 0.98 -23.98
C ALA A 29 14.79 1.99 -22.83
N GLU A 30 15.81 2.83 -22.95
CA GLU A 30 16.05 3.87 -21.95
C GLU A 30 14.94 4.93 -21.97
N VAL A 31 14.33 5.14 -20.81
CA VAL A 31 13.47 6.30 -20.57
C VAL A 31 14.30 7.57 -20.45
N SER A 32 13.71 8.69 -20.89
CA SER A 32 14.37 10.00 -20.84
C SER A 32 14.85 10.35 -19.43
N PRO A 33 15.93 11.13 -19.28
CA PRO A 33 16.44 11.52 -17.97
C PRO A 33 15.38 12.22 -17.10
N MET A 34 14.53 13.03 -17.73
CA MET A 34 13.40 13.69 -17.05
C MET A 34 12.40 12.68 -16.49
N ALA A 35 11.97 11.70 -17.29
CA ALA A 35 11.01 10.68 -16.86
C ALA A 35 11.59 9.81 -15.73
N ARG A 36 12.88 9.48 -15.82
CA ARG A 36 13.61 8.74 -14.78
C ARG A 36 13.63 9.50 -13.44
N LYS A 37 13.90 10.82 -13.50
CA LYS A 37 13.89 11.70 -12.32
C LYS A 37 12.49 11.75 -11.70
N LEU A 38 11.47 11.97 -12.52
CA LEU A 38 10.08 12.02 -12.05
C LEU A 38 9.64 10.70 -11.41
N GLN A 39 10.02 9.57 -11.99
CA GLN A 39 9.72 8.25 -11.43
C GLN A 39 10.42 8.02 -10.08
N ALA A 40 11.66 8.51 -9.92
CA ALA A 40 12.38 8.45 -8.66
C ALA A 40 11.72 9.32 -7.58
N GLU A 41 11.31 10.54 -7.92
CA GLU A 41 10.59 11.45 -7.02
C GLU A 41 9.23 10.86 -6.59
N ALA A 42 8.47 10.31 -7.53
CA ALA A 42 7.20 9.65 -7.22
C ALA A 42 7.38 8.44 -6.30
N THR A 43 8.44 7.64 -6.52
CA THR A 43 8.76 6.50 -5.66
C THR A 43 9.13 6.97 -4.24
N ALA A 44 9.94 8.03 -4.12
CA ALA A 44 10.29 8.59 -2.83
C ALA A 44 9.06 9.10 -2.07
N TRP A 45 8.15 9.79 -2.75
CA TRP A 45 6.89 10.24 -2.19
C TRP A 45 6.02 9.07 -1.70
N HIS A 46 5.89 7.99 -2.49
CA HIS A 46 5.16 6.80 -2.07
C HIS A 46 5.74 6.14 -0.82
N VAL A 47 7.07 6.07 -0.71
CA VAL A 47 7.75 5.53 0.48
C VAL A 47 7.45 6.40 1.70
N GLU A 48 7.47 7.73 1.55
CA GLU A 48 7.14 8.65 2.64
C GLU A 48 5.69 8.52 3.10
N GLN A 49 4.74 8.50 2.16
CA GLN A 49 3.33 8.30 2.47
C GLN A 49 3.09 6.94 3.13
N GLY A 50 3.74 5.88 2.64
CA GLY A 50 3.66 4.55 3.23
C GLY A 50 4.09 4.54 4.70
N ARG A 51 5.17 5.25 5.05
CA ARG A 51 5.59 5.42 6.45
C ARG A 51 4.57 6.19 7.29
N SER A 52 3.93 7.21 6.72
CA SER A 52 2.88 7.97 7.41
C SER A 52 1.66 7.11 7.71
N LEU A 53 1.20 6.33 6.73
CA LEU A 53 0.08 5.41 6.86
C LEU A 53 0.36 4.29 7.87
N ALA A 54 1.58 3.72 7.85
CA ALA A 54 1.97 2.70 8.83
C ALA A 54 1.87 3.19 10.28
N ARG A 55 2.18 4.47 10.54
CA ARG A 55 1.95 5.08 11.87
C ARG A 55 0.47 5.23 12.19
N GLY A 56 -0.34 5.63 11.19
CA GLY A 56 -1.79 5.72 11.31
C GLY A 56 -2.43 4.37 11.66
N ASP A 57 -1.98 3.28 11.02
CA ASP A 57 -2.47 1.93 11.30
C ASP A 57 -2.19 1.49 12.73
N GLY A 58 -1.06 1.90 13.32
CA GLY A 58 -0.77 1.68 14.74
C GLY A 58 -1.84 2.28 15.66
N TYR A 59 -2.27 3.52 15.39
CA TYR A 59 -3.34 4.16 16.17
C TYR A 59 -4.69 3.48 15.97
N ARG A 60 -4.99 3.00 14.76
CA ARG A 60 -6.22 2.24 14.49
C ARG A 60 -6.26 0.95 15.31
N TRP A 61 -5.15 0.20 15.33
CA TRP A 61 -5.04 -1.02 16.13
C TRP A 61 -5.12 -0.75 17.63
N ALA A 62 -4.47 0.31 18.12
CA ALA A 62 -4.57 0.73 19.51
C ALA A 62 -6.02 1.09 19.89
N GLY A 63 -6.73 1.81 19.02
CA GLY A 63 -8.15 2.12 19.21
C GLY A 63 -9.03 0.88 19.26
N LEU A 64 -8.82 -0.08 18.37
CA LEU A 64 -9.54 -1.37 18.38
C LEU A 64 -9.25 -2.17 19.66
N ALA A 65 -8.01 -2.19 20.13
CA ALA A 65 -7.63 -2.86 21.37
C ALA A 65 -8.31 -2.21 22.59
N ALA A 66 -8.34 -0.88 22.64
CA ALA A 66 -9.02 -0.14 23.70
C ALA A 66 -10.54 -0.39 23.70
N LEU A 67 -11.17 -0.43 22.51
CA LEU A 67 -12.59 -0.76 22.37
C LEU A 67 -12.88 -2.19 22.88
N MET A 68 -12.06 -3.16 22.49
CA MET A 68 -12.19 -4.55 22.94
C MET A 68 -12.04 -4.67 24.46
N LEU A 69 -11.08 -3.94 25.04
CA LEU A 69 -10.89 -3.89 26.49
C LEU A 69 -12.11 -3.29 27.20
N ALA A 70 -12.67 -2.20 26.68
CA ALA A 70 -13.87 -1.59 27.25
C ALA A 70 -15.07 -2.55 27.22
N ILE A 71 -15.29 -3.25 26.11
CA ILE A 71 -16.35 -4.27 25.99
C ILE A 71 -16.12 -5.38 27.02
N PHE A 72 -14.89 -5.88 27.15
CA PHE A 72 -14.54 -6.92 28.11
C PHE A 72 -14.83 -6.49 29.55
N LEU A 73 -14.45 -5.27 29.93
CA LEU A 73 -14.71 -4.71 31.26
C LEU A 73 -16.21 -4.55 31.52
N ILE A 74 -16.99 -4.08 30.53
CA ILE A 74 -18.45 -3.95 30.67
C ILE A 74 -19.08 -5.32 30.94
N VAL A 75 -18.72 -6.34 30.14
CA VAL A 75 -19.21 -7.71 30.31
C VAL A 75 -18.81 -8.27 31.68
N PHE A 76 -17.56 -8.05 32.10
CA PHE A 76 -17.07 -8.52 33.40
C PHE A 76 -17.81 -7.86 34.56
N CYS A 77 -17.99 -6.54 34.54
CA CYS A 77 -18.75 -5.81 35.55
C CYS A 77 -20.21 -6.26 35.59
N TRP A 78 -20.84 -6.43 34.42
CA TRP A 78 -22.21 -6.93 34.32
C TRP A 78 -22.35 -8.33 34.94
N LEU A 79 -21.46 -9.26 34.60
CA LEU A 79 -21.48 -10.62 35.15
C LEU A 79 -21.12 -10.68 36.64
N GLY A 80 -20.27 -9.76 37.12
CA GLY A 80 -19.92 -9.64 38.54
C GLY A 80 -21.03 -9.03 39.39
N TRP A 81 -21.86 -8.16 38.82
CA TRP A 81 -23.03 -7.55 39.47
C TRP A 81 -24.32 -8.35 39.28
N ALA A 82 -24.36 -9.26 38.30
CA ALA A 82 -25.48 -10.17 38.06
C ALA A 82 -25.45 -11.42 38.98
N LYS A 83 -24.58 -11.45 39.99
CA LYS A 83 -24.59 -12.38 41.12
C LYS A 83 -25.05 -11.65 42.37
#